data_AF-K1Y5U7-F1
#
_entry.id   AF-K1Y5U7-F1
#
_cell.length_a   1.000
_cell.length_b   1.000
_cell.length_c   1.000
_cell.angle_alpha   90.00
_cell.angle_beta   90.00
_cell.angle_gamma   90.00
#
_symmetry.space_group_name_H-M   'P 1'
#
loop_
_entity.id
_entity.type
_entity.pdbx_description
1 polymer ?
#
loop_
_entity_poly.entity_id
_entity_poly.type
_entity_poly.pdbx_seq_one_letter_code
_entity_poly.pdbx_strand_id
1 'polypeptide(L)'
;MEWQSPWGTGFPGWHIECSAMSEKYLGVPFDIHTGGIDHIPVHHENEIAQTKGASNKLEANYWMHSEFLQVDGGKMSKSLGNVYTIFDLQEKGFDPLALRYLFLSAHYRSILNFTFESLMGAQNALNRIRDAVRAWDKPKIGCAEFESRFISAINDDLDTPKAIAIMWELISDESQPTRARAKTLLFFDKIFGLGLKDFIAKPIKVPKSVLLLVKEREQARVARDFVLADEIRLKIENAGFVVEDSKNGQNIKEKR
;
A
#
# COMPACT_ATOMS: atom_id res chain seq x y z
N MET A 1 18.68 31.36 -2.41
CA MET A 1 19.60 30.58 -3.24
C MET A 1 19.56 31.20 -4.62
N GLU A 2 20.66 31.81 -5.07
CA GLU A 2 20.73 32.54 -6.33
C GLU A 2 22.07 32.25 -7.02
N TRP A 3 22.10 32.34 -8.34
CA TRP A 3 23.27 32.06 -9.18
C TRP A 3 23.47 33.18 -10.21
N GLN A 4 24.74 33.40 -10.58
CA GLN A 4 25.09 34.27 -11.70
C GLN A 4 24.65 33.63 -13.02
N SER A 5 24.05 34.43 -13.91
CA SER A 5 23.66 34.02 -15.26
C SER A 5 24.00 35.12 -16.28
N PRO A 6 23.97 34.82 -17.60
CA PRO A 6 24.14 35.84 -18.64
C PRO A 6 23.15 37.01 -18.56
N TRP A 7 22.05 36.88 -17.82
CA TRP A 7 21.01 37.90 -17.66
C TRP A 7 20.98 38.51 -16.24
N GLY A 8 22.01 38.27 -15.43
CA GLY A 8 22.11 38.75 -14.05
C GLY A 8 21.96 37.64 -13.01
N THR A 9 21.90 38.03 -11.74
CA THR A 9 21.75 37.09 -10.62
C THR A 9 20.27 36.71 -10.43
N GLY A 10 19.98 35.41 -10.32
CA GLY A 10 18.61 34.91 -10.15
C GLY A 10 18.55 33.41 -9.85
N PHE A 11 17.39 32.81 -10.06
CA PHE A 11 17.14 31.37 -9.87
C PHE A 11 16.25 30.85 -11.01
N PRO A 12 16.29 29.53 -11.31
CA PRO A 12 15.47 28.97 -12.37
C PRO A 12 13.96 29.11 -12.10
N GLY A 13 13.18 29.30 -13.16
CA GLY A 13 11.72 29.20 -13.06
C GLY A 13 11.29 27.74 -12.98
N TRP A 14 10.19 27.47 -12.27
CA TRP A 14 9.73 26.10 -11.96
C TRP A 14 9.77 25.11 -13.15
N HIS A 15 9.36 25.54 -14.34
CA HIS A 15 9.28 24.66 -15.52
C HIS A 15 10.64 24.33 -16.16
N ILE A 16 11.60 25.27 -16.19
CA ILE A 16 12.85 25.08 -16.95
C ILE A 16 13.77 24.03 -16.34
N GLU A 17 13.61 23.78 -15.03
CA GLU A 17 14.40 22.81 -14.30
C GLU A 17 14.18 21.39 -14.84
N CYS A 18 12.92 20.99 -15.02
CA CYS A 18 12.58 19.64 -15.48
C CYS A 18 13.06 19.40 -16.92
N SER A 19 12.75 20.30 -17.86
CA SER A 19 13.21 20.23 -19.26
C SER A 19 14.73 20.13 -19.38
N ALA A 20 15.47 20.98 -18.65
CA ALA A 20 16.93 21.01 -18.74
C ALA A 20 17.59 19.77 -18.12
N MET A 21 17.03 19.25 -17.02
CA MET A 21 17.54 18.04 -16.36
C MET A 21 17.17 16.77 -17.12
N SER A 22 15.94 16.65 -17.61
CA SER A 22 15.47 15.48 -18.36
C SER A 22 16.30 15.28 -19.63
N GLU A 23 16.54 16.36 -20.39
CA GLU A 23 17.40 16.33 -21.57
C GLU A 23 18.83 15.89 -21.22
N LYS A 24 19.43 16.44 -20.15
CA LYS A 24 20.79 16.11 -19.77
C LYS A 24 20.97 14.65 -19.38
N TYR A 25 20.03 14.08 -18.62
CA TYR A 25 20.21 12.76 -18.00
C TYR A 25 19.58 11.61 -18.80
N LEU A 26 18.52 11.88 -19.57
CA LEU A 26 17.79 10.87 -20.33
C LEU A 26 17.98 11.04 -21.84
N GLY A 27 18.33 12.25 -22.28
CA GLY A 27 18.21 12.63 -23.68
C GLY A 27 16.74 12.83 -24.09
N VAL A 28 16.53 13.47 -25.24
CA VAL A 28 15.18 13.67 -25.80
C VAL A 28 15.10 13.16 -27.25
N PRO A 29 14.01 12.45 -27.62
CA PRO A 29 12.92 12.01 -26.74
C PRO A 29 13.36 10.85 -25.82
N PHE A 30 12.81 10.81 -24.60
CA PHE A 30 12.86 9.64 -23.70
C PHE A 30 11.50 8.91 -23.64
N ASP A 31 11.44 7.79 -22.92
CA ASP A 31 10.29 6.88 -23.02
C ASP A 31 9.04 7.38 -22.27
N ILE A 32 9.12 7.57 -20.95
CA ILE A 32 7.95 7.85 -20.10
C ILE A 32 8.22 9.07 -19.21
N HIS A 33 7.33 10.06 -19.26
CA HIS A 33 7.28 11.19 -18.33
C HIS A 33 6.04 11.06 -17.43
N THR A 34 6.20 11.20 -16.11
CA THR A 34 5.12 11.04 -15.13
C THR A 34 4.83 12.33 -14.36
N GLY A 35 3.59 12.54 -13.94
CA GLY A 35 3.28 13.56 -12.94
C GLY A 35 1.83 13.49 -12.44
N GLY A 36 1.39 14.51 -11.70
CA GLY A 36 -0.01 14.65 -11.33
C GLY A 36 -0.85 15.18 -12.49
N ILE A 37 -2.16 14.96 -12.46
CA ILE A 37 -3.09 15.51 -13.46
C ILE A 37 -3.08 17.06 -13.48
N ASP A 38 -2.74 17.70 -12.37
CA ASP A 38 -2.56 19.15 -12.24
C ASP A 38 -1.35 19.68 -13.02
N HIS A 39 -0.37 18.84 -13.34
CA HIS A 39 0.78 19.26 -14.12
C HIS A 39 0.45 19.43 -15.61
N ILE A 40 -0.59 18.76 -16.13
CA ILE A 40 -0.96 18.77 -17.55
C ILE A 40 -1.11 20.20 -18.10
N PRO A 41 -2.02 21.05 -17.59
CA PRO A 41 -2.38 22.30 -18.27
C PRO A 41 -1.30 23.39 -18.22
N VAL A 42 -0.28 23.26 -17.38
CA VAL A 42 0.74 24.31 -17.19
C VAL A 42 2.14 23.73 -17.17
N HIS A 43 2.45 22.83 -16.22
CA HIS A 43 3.83 22.40 -16.01
C HIS A 43 4.36 21.58 -17.19
N HIS A 44 3.71 20.46 -17.52
CA HIS A 44 4.14 19.59 -18.61
C HIS A 44 3.96 20.24 -19.99
N GLU A 45 2.92 21.04 -20.20
CA GLU A 45 2.74 21.79 -21.47
C GLU A 45 3.90 22.78 -21.68
N ASN A 46 4.36 23.45 -20.62
CA ASN A 46 5.51 24.35 -20.68
C ASN A 46 6.82 23.59 -20.90
N GLU A 47 7.00 22.40 -20.32
CA GLU A 47 8.18 21.56 -20.57
C GLU A 47 8.26 21.09 -22.02
N ILE A 48 7.13 20.64 -22.56
CA ILE A 48 7.00 20.28 -23.98
C ILE A 48 7.35 21.49 -24.85
N ALA A 49 6.82 22.67 -24.56
CA ALA A 49 7.09 23.89 -25.31
C ALA A 49 8.57 24.30 -25.25
N GLN A 50 9.21 24.21 -24.09
CA GLN A 50 10.63 24.51 -23.91
C GLN A 50 11.51 23.54 -24.69
N THR A 51 11.29 22.24 -24.53
CA THR A 51 12.06 21.19 -25.21
C THR A 51 11.87 21.26 -26.72
N LYS A 52 10.63 21.43 -27.18
CA LYS A 52 10.31 21.56 -28.61
C LYS A 52 10.89 22.85 -29.19
N GLY A 53 10.82 23.96 -28.46
CA GLY A 53 11.39 25.23 -28.88
C GLY A 53 12.92 25.21 -28.98
N ALA A 54 13.60 24.52 -28.06
CA ALA A 54 15.05 24.45 -28.02
C ALA A 54 15.65 23.43 -29.03
N SER A 55 14.99 22.29 -29.24
CA SER A 55 15.57 21.16 -29.98
C SER A 55 14.76 20.67 -31.18
N ASN A 56 13.53 21.17 -31.36
CA ASN A 56 12.52 20.65 -32.30
C ASN A 56 12.15 19.16 -32.11
N LYS A 57 12.50 18.55 -30.98
CA LYS A 57 12.16 17.16 -30.64
C LYS A 57 10.97 17.09 -29.68
N LEU A 58 10.35 15.91 -29.61
CA LEU A 58 9.47 15.58 -28.49
C LEU A 58 10.33 15.39 -27.24
N GLU A 59 9.79 15.73 -26.07
CA GLU A 59 10.46 15.45 -24.80
C GLU A 59 10.33 13.97 -24.41
N ALA A 60 9.10 13.45 -24.39
CA ALA A 60 8.82 12.06 -24.04
C ALA A 60 7.80 11.42 -24.99
N ASN A 61 7.88 10.08 -25.14
CA ASN A 61 6.96 9.31 -26.00
C ASN A 61 5.61 9.04 -25.32
N TYR A 62 5.61 8.78 -24.01
CA TYR A 62 4.43 8.50 -23.21
C TYR A 62 4.36 9.41 -22.00
N TRP A 63 3.18 9.95 -21.73
CA TRP A 63 2.90 10.76 -20.55
C TRP A 63 1.89 10.04 -19.66
N MET A 64 2.23 9.85 -18.39
CA MET A 64 1.39 9.15 -17.42
C MET A 64 1.04 10.09 -16.26
N HIS A 65 -0.25 10.39 -16.10
CA HIS A 65 -0.73 11.30 -15.06
C HIS A 65 -1.57 10.58 -14.03
N SER A 66 -1.20 10.70 -12.76
CA SER A 66 -2.02 10.21 -11.65
C SER A 66 -3.14 11.19 -11.33
N GLU A 67 -4.33 10.66 -11.10
CA GLU A 67 -5.47 11.43 -10.61
C GLU A 67 -5.29 11.89 -9.16
N PHE A 68 -6.14 12.83 -8.75
CA PHE A 68 -6.07 13.39 -7.41
C PHE A 68 -6.46 12.41 -6.30
N LEU A 69 -5.83 12.61 -5.14
CA LEU A 69 -6.32 12.13 -3.86
C LEU A 69 -7.26 13.18 -3.26
N GLN A 70 -8.52 12.80 -3.05
CA GLN A 70 -9.50 13.58 -2.29
C GLN A 70 -9.49 13.16 -0.82
N VAL A 71 -9.99 14.04 0.05
CA VAL A 71 -10.19 13.75 1.48
C VAL A 71 -11.63 14.09 1.84
N ASP A 72 -12.36 13.10 2.34
CA ASP A 72 -13.77 13.22 2.73
C ASP A 72 -14.66 13.81 1.60
N GLY A 73 -14.39 13.41 0.35
CA GLY A 73 -15.10 13.85 -0.85
C GLY A 73 -14.71 15.25 -1.35
N GLY A 74 -13.73 15.90 -0.72
CA GLY A 74 -13.25 17.22 -1.07
C GLY A 74 -11.78 17.24 -1.47
N LYS A 75 -11.30 18.42 -1.88
CA LYS A 75 -9.88 18.62 -2.20
C LYS A 75 -9.00 18.50 -0.94
N MET A 76 -7.82 17.93 -1.10
CA MET A 76 -6.78 18.00 -0.08
C MET A 76 -6.08 19.37 -0.14
N SER A 77 -6.03 20.11 0.97
CA SER A 77 -5.29 21.38 1.01
C SER A 77 -4.91 21.80 2.43
N LYS A 78 -3.74 22.45 2.58
CA LYS A 78 -3.25 22.91 3.89
C LYS A 78 -4.25 23.85 4.59
N SER A 79 -4.91 24.72 3.83
CA SER A 79 -5.90 25.67 4.36
C SER A 79 -7.14 25.01 4.96
N LEU A 80 -7.49 23.79 4.51
CA LEU A 80 -8.61 23.02 5.06
C LEU A 80 -8.21 22.16 6.26
N GLY A 81 -6.92 22.11 6.62
CA GLY A 81 -6.42 21.29 7.71
C GLY A 81 -6.56 19.77 7.48
N ASN A 82 -6.84 19.34 6.25
CA ASN A 82 -7.12 17.95 5.88
C ASN A 82 -5.94 17.29 5.14
N VAL A 83 -4.73 17.79 5.35
CA VAL A 83 -3.49 17.19 4.83
C VAL A 83 -2.89 16.33 5.94
N TYR A 84 -2.77 15.04 5.68
CA TYR A 84 -2.16 14.08 6.61
C TYR A 84 -0.81 13.63 6.06
N THR A 85 0.22 13.75 6.88
CA THR A 85 1.52 13.14 6.62
C THR A 85 1.51 11.67 7.03
N ILE A 86 2.50 10.91 6.57
CA ILE A 86 2.67 9.52 7.00
C ILE A 86 2.86 9.44 8.53
N PHE A 87 3.59 10.40 9.12
CA PHE A 87 3.79 10.45 10.57
C PHE A 87 2.47 10.66 11.32
N ASP A 88 1.59 11.56 10.85
CA ASP A 88 0.28 11.77 11.46
C ASP A 88 -0.58 10.49 11.48
N LEU A 89 -0.48 9.69 10.42
CA LEU A 89 -1.19 8.41 10.33
C LEU A 89 -0.58 7.36 11.27
N GLN A 90 0.75 7.32 11.40
CA GLN A 90 1.44 6.43 12.34
C GLN A 90 1.12 6.76 13.79
N GLU A 91 1.08 8.04 14.16
CA GLU A 91 0.67 8.48 15.51
C GLU A 91 -0.77 8.06 15.83
N LYS A 92 -1.62 7.93 14.80
CA LYS A 92 -2.99 7.41 14.92
C LYS A 92 -3.06 5.88 14.94
N GLY A 93 -1.94 5.17 14.90
CA GLY A 93 -1.86 3.72 14.96
C GLY A 93 -2.03 3.01 13.62
N PHE A 94 -1.91 3.72 12.49
CA PHE A 94 -1.93 3.07 11.17
C PHE A 94 -0.53 2.65 10.72
N ASP A 95 -0.44 1.44 10.17
CA ASP A 95 0.73 0.99 9.43
C ASP A 95 0.84 1.79 8.13
N PRO A 96 2.00 2.41 7.80
CA PRO A 96 2.20 3.07 6.52
C PRO A 96 1.90 2.19 5.30
N LEU A 97 2.07 0.88 5.41
CA LEU A 97 1.75 -0.07 4.34
C LEU A 97 0.24 -0.28 4.17
N ALA A 98 -0.59 0.07 5.16
CA ALA A 98 -2.04 0.15 4.97
C ALA A 98 -2.41 1.28 4.01
N LEU A 99 -1.73 2.44 4.10
CA LEU A 99 -1.90 3.53 3.13
C LEU A 99 -1.46 3.08 1.72
N ARG A 100 -0.33 2.37 1.63
CA ARG A 100 0.12 1.79 0.36
C ARG A 100 -0.90 0.81 -0.22
N TYR A 101 -1.47 -0.07 0.61
CA TYR A 101 -2.54 -0.99 0.19
C TYR A 101 -3.77 -0.22 -0.30
N LEU A 102 -4.17 0.86 0.40
CA LEU A 102 -5.28 1.73 -0.01
C LEU A 102 -5.02 2.32 -1.41
N PHE A 103 -3.81 2.82 -1.67
CA PHE A 103 -3.47 3.35 -2.99
C PHE A 103 -3.54 2.29 -4.09
N LEU A 104 -3.06 1.08 -3.83
CA LEU A 104 -3.14 -0.03 -4.78
C LEU A 104 -4.59 -0.48 -5.07
N SER A 105 -5.54 -0.16 -4.18
CA SER A 105 -6.95 -0.53 -4.34
C SER A 105 -7.73 0.34 -5.32
N ALA A 106 -7.12 1.42 -5.82
CA ALA A 106 -7.66 2.26 -6.89
C ALA A 106 -6.70 2.32 -8.07
N HIS A 107 -7.24 2.47 -9.29
CA HIS A 107 -6.44 2.69 -10.47
C HIS A 107 -5.77 4.07 -10.39
N TYR A 108 -4.50 4.20 -10.83
CA TYR A 108 -3.77 5.47 -10.69
C TYR A 108 -4.42 6.65 -11.44
N ARG A 109 -5.20 6.34 -12.48
CA ARG A 109 -6.02 7.30 -13.28
C ARG A 109 -7.44 7.50 -12.74
N SER A 110 -7.71 7.10 -11.51
CA SER A 110 -9.00 7.32 -10.85
C SER A 110 -8.82 8.18 -9.61
N ILE A 111 -9.77 9.09 -9.38
CA ILE A 111 -9.80 9.87 -8.15
C ILE A 111 -9.98 8.89 -6.99
N LEU A 112 -9.02 8.88 -6.06
CA LEU A 112 -9.12 8.12 -4.84
C LEU A 112 -9.65 9.02 -3.73
N ASN A 113 -10.71 8.60 -3.04
CA ASN A 113 -11.22 9.31 -1.87
C ASN A 113 -10.63 8.70 -0.59
N PHE A 114 -9.78 9.46 0.08
CA PHE A 114 -9.25 9.11 1.39
C PHE A 114 -10.24 9.49 2.49
N THR A 115 -10.60 8.50 3.30
CA THR A 115 -11.26 8.67 4.61
C THR A 115 -10.58 7.78 5.64
N PHE A 116 -10.67 8.10 6.93
CA PHE A 116 -10.17 7.20 7.97
C PHE A 116 -10.85 5.82 7.96
N GLU A 117 -12.10 5.76 7.52
CA GLU A 117 -12.82 4.49 7.32
C GLU A 117 -12.18 3.66 6.20
N SER A 118 -11.86 4.28 5.05
CA SER A 118 -11.19 3.60 3.94
C SER A 118 -9.78 3.10 4.34
N LEU A 119 -9.03 3.90 5.11
CA LEU A 119 -7.72 3.52 5.62
C LEU A 119 -7.81 2.39 6.63
N MET A 120 -8.81 2.42 7.52
CA MET A 120 -9.08 1.33 8.46
C MET A 120 -9.47 0.04 7.73
N GLY A 121 -10.26 0.14 6.66
CA GLY A 121 -10.56 -0.98 5.76
C GLY A 121 -9.29 -1.58 5.16
N ALA A 122 -8.41 -0.75 4.63
CA ALA A 122 -7.12 -1.17 4.08
C ALA A 122 -6.19 -1.80 5.12
N GLN A 123 -6.11 -1.23 6.33
CA GLN A 123 -5.36 -1.77 7.46
C GLN A 123 -5.87 -3.17 7.84
N ASN A 124 -7.19 -3.34 7.92
CA ASN A 124 -7.82 -4.62 8.24
C ASN A 124 -7.56 -5.66 7.14
N ALA A 125 -7.63 -5.27 5.87
CA ALA A 125 -7.31 -6.14 4.74
C ALA A 125 -5.85 -6.61 4.80
N LEU A 126 -4.91 -5.67 5.00
CA LEU A 126 -3.48 -5.98 5.14
C LEU A 126 -3.20 -6.92 6.31
N ASN A 127 -3.82 -6.67 7.47
CA ASN A 127 -3.69 -7.54 8.64
C ASN A 127 -4.21 -8.95 8.38
N ARG A 128 -5.36 -9.09 7.69
CA ARG A 128 -5.90 -10.40 7.29
C ARG A 128 -4.95 -11.17 6.38
N ILE A 129 -4.35 -10.50 5.38
CA ILE A 129 -3.35 -11.12 4.50
C ILE A 129 -2.17 -11.62 5.35
N ARG A 130 -1.61 -10.75 6.18
CA ARG A 130 -0.47 -11.09 7.04
C ARG A 130 -0.78 -12.26 7.97
N ASP A 131 -1.94 -12.28 8.59
CA ASP A 131 -2.30 -13.35 9.52
C ASP A 131 -2.54 -14.67 8.78
N ALA A 132 -3.18 -14.65 7.60
CA ALA A 132 -3.41 -15.84 6.79
C ALA A 132 -2.09 -16.52 6.37
N VAL A 133 -1.10 -15.74 5.93
CA VAL A 133 0.14 -16.27 5.38
C VAL A 133 1.12 -16.80 6.44
N ARG A 134 0.93 -16.43 7.71
CA ARG A 134 1.79 -16.91 8.82
C ARG A 134 1.73 -18.41 9.02
N ALA A 135 0.56 -19.01 8.78
CA ALA A 135 0.33 -20.44 8.92
C ALA A 135 0.72 -21.26 7.67
N TRP A 136 1.18 -20.60 6.59
CA TRP A 136 1.55 -21.29 5.35
C TRP A 136 2.89 -21.99 5.45
N ASP A 137 3.09 -22.97 4.56
CA ASP A 137 4.39 -23.62 4.38
C ASP A 137 5.42 -22.66 3.75
N LYS A 138 6.70 -22.99 3.91
CA LYS A 138 7.80 -22.23 3.26
C LYS A 138 7.63 -22.23 1.73
N PRO A 139 7.87 -21.09 1.07
CA PRO A 139 7.70 -20.94 -0.38
C PRO A 139 8.62 -21.90 -1.14
N LYS A 140 8.09 -22.57 -2.18
CA LYS A 140 8.88 -23.50 -3.02
C LYS A 140 8.72 -23.21 -4.52
N ILE A 141 7.66 -23.72 -5.14
CA ILE A 141 7.34 -23.55 -6.57
C ILE A 141 6.03 -22.78 -6.66
N GLY A 142 5.97 -21.70 -7.44
CA GLY A 142 4.79 -20.85 -7.58
C GLY A 142 3.69 -21.45 -8.46
N CYS A 143 2.60 -20.70 -8.61
CA CYS A 143 1.42 -21.03 -9.40
C CYS A 143 1.46 -20.21 -10.69
N ALA A 144 1.97 -20.79 -11.78
CA ALA A 144 2.21 -20.08 -13.03
C ALA A 144 0.96 -19.39 -13.61
N GLU A 145 -0.22 -20.00 -13.45
CA GLU A 145 -1.50 -19.41 -13.87
C GLU A 145 -1.77 -18.07 -13.16
N PHE A 146 -1.66 -18.04 -11.82
CA PHE A 146 -1.86 -16.83 -11.02
C PHE A 146 -0.78 -15.77 -11.33
N GLU A 147 0.47 -16.18 -11.53
CA GLU A 147 1.55 -15.28 -11.96
C GLU A 147 1.23 -14.63 -13.32
N SER A 148 0.74 -15.41 -14.28
CA SER A 148 0.35 -14.91 -15.60
C SER A 148 -0.85 -13.96 -15.54
N ARG A 149 -1.89 -14.31 -14.77
CA ARG A 149 -3.08 -13.45 -14.59
C ARG A 149 -2.72 -12.13 -13.93
N PHE A 150 -1.86 -12.17 -12.91
CA PHE A 150 -1.37 -10.99 -12.22
C PHE A 150 -0.57 -10.08 -13.15
N ILE A 151 0.40 -10.62 -13.89
CA ILE A 151 1.18 -9.82 -14.86
C ILE A 151 0.28 -9.26 -15.97
N SER A 152 -0.72 -10.02 -16.42
CA SER A 152 -1.70 -9.50 -17.38
C SER A 152 -2.48 -8.32 -16.84
N ALA A 153 -2.83 -8.29 -15.55
CA ALA A 153 -3.49 -7.13 -14.94
C ALA A 153 -2.53 -5.94 -14.81
N ILE A 154 -1.29 -6.18 -14.39
CA ILE A 154 -0.29 -5.10 -14.27
C ILE A 154 0.08 -4.50 -15.64
N ASN A 155 0.15 -5.32 -16.69
CA ASN A 155 0.45 -4.85 -18.05
C ASN A 155 -0.75 -4.17 -18.72
N ASP A 156 -1.95 -4.26 -18.14
CA ASP A 156 -3.15 -3.55 -18.56
C ASP A 156 -3.22 -2.21 -17.82
N ASP A 157 -2.39 -1.25 -18.26
CA ASP A 157 -2.27 0.11 -17.70
C ASP A 157 -2.12 0.15 -16.16
N LEU A 158 -1.33 -0.77 -15.57
CA LEU A 158 -1.13 -0.84 -14.13
C LEU A 158 -2.44 -1.04 -13.33
N ASP A 159 -3.33 -1.94 -13.77
CA ASP A 159 -4.58 -2.29 -13.07
C ASP A 159 -4.31 -3.04 -11.75
N THR A 160 -3.86 -2.28 -10.75
CA THR A 160 -3.60 -2.76 -9.40
C THR A 160 -4.86 -3.21 -8.65
N PRO A 161 -6.06 -2.61 -8.84
CA PRO A 161 -7.29 -3.16 -8.25
C PRO A 161 -7.57 -4.60 -8.69
N LYS A 162 -7.46 -4.90 -9.99
CA LYS A 162 -7.63 -6.26 -10.51
C LYS A 162 -6.52 -7.19 -10.04
N ALA A 163 -5.28 -6.70 -9.96
CA ALA A 163 -4.18 -7.47 -9.40
C ALA A 163 -4.42 -7.81 -7.91
N ILE A 164 -5.02 -6.91 -7.11
CA ILE A 164 -5.42 -7.17 -5.72
C ILE A 164 -6.50 -8.25 -5.66
N ALA A 165 -7.49 -8.20 -6.57
CA ALA A 165 -8.53 -9.24 -6.63
C ALA A 165 -7.90 -10.63 -6.87
N ILE A 166 -6.97 -10.73 -7.82
CA ILE A 166 -6.22 -11.97 -8.11
C ILE A 166 -5.41 -12.44 -6.89
N MET A 167 -4.83 -11.51 -6.12
CA MET A 167 -4.14 -11.84 -4.87
C MET A 167 -5.09 -12.46 -3.83
N TRP A 168 -6.29 -11.92 -3.67
CA TRP A 168 -7.29 -12.48 -2.74
C TRP A 168 -7.84 -13.83 -3.18
N GLU A 169 -8.01 -14.03 -4.49
CA GLU A 169 -8.34 -15.34 -5.06
C GLU A 169 -7.24 -16.36 -4.73
N LEU A 170 -5.97 -16.02 -4.95
CA LEU A 170 -4.83 -16.89 -4.62
C LEU A 170 -4.81 -17.24 -3.13
N ILE A 171 -5.03 -16.26 -2.25
CA ILE A 171 -5.03 -16.49 -0.80
C ILE A 171 -6.11 -17.49 -0.40
N SER A 172 -7.30 -17.39 -1.02
CA SER A 172 -8.47 -18.20 -0.70
C SER A 172 -8.53 -19.54 -1.44
N ASP A 173 -7.66 -19.77 -2.43
CA ASP A 173 -7.67 -20.99 -3.24
C ASP A 173 -7.07 -22.19 -2.48
N GLU A 174 -7.95 -23.02 -1.92
CA GLU A 174 -7.57 -24.24 -1.20
C GLU A 174 -7.09 -25.37 -2.12
N SER A 175 -7.32 -25.29 -3.44
CA SER A 175 -6.80 -26.29 -4.38
C SER A 175 -5.28 -26.20 -4.55
N GLN A 176 -4.70 -25.03 -4.27
CA GLN A 176 -3.26 -24.80 -4.36
C GLN A 176 -2.57 -25.04 -3.00
N PRO A 177 -1.45 -25.80 -2.97
CA PRO A 177 -0.65 -25.96 -1.77
C PRO A 177 -0.19 -24.61 -1.21
N THR A 178 -0.18 -24.44 0.12
CA THR A 178 0.24 -23.20 0.78
C THR A 178 1.66 -22.78 0.40
N ARG A 179 2.59 -23.74 0.22
CA ARG A 179 3.96 -23.48 -0.28
C ARG A 179 4.01 -22.84 -1.67
N ALA A 180 3.00 -23.12 -2.51
CA ALA A 180 2.91 -22.59 -3.86
C ALA A 180 2.30 -21.19 -3.83
N ARG A 181 1.19 -21.03 -3.11
CA ARG A 181 0.59 -19.72 -2.82
C ARG A 181 1.58 -18.76 -2.21
N ALA A 182 2.39 -19.20 -1.25
CA ALA A 182 3.45 -18.42 -0.62
C ALA A 182 4.49 -17.90 -1.65
N LYS A 183 4.92 -18.75 -2.59
CA LYS A 183 5.91 -18.38 -3.60
C LYS A 183 5.35 -17.38 -4.60
N THR A 184 4.11 -17.60 -5.06
CA THR A 184 3.37 -16.70 -5.95
C THR A 184 3.11 -15.35 -5.29
N LEU A 185 2.70 -15.35 -4.02
CA LEU A 185 2.41 -14.11 -3.29
C LEU A 185 3.68 -13.26 -3.08
N LEU A 186 4.83 -13.90 -2.84
CA LEU A 186 6.13 -13.20 -2.84
C LEU A 186 6.51 -12.63 -4.21
N PHE A 187 6.05 -13.24 -5.29
CA PHE A 187 6.22 -12.69 -6.63
C PHE A 187 5.35 -11.44 -6.81
N PHE A 188 4.08 -11.47 -6.39
CA PHE A 188 3.20 -10.29 -6.41
C PHE A 188 3.76 -9.15 -5.56
N ASP A 189 4.30 -9.48 -4.39
CA ASP A 189 4.85 -8.52 -3.43
C ASP A 189 6.09 -7.76 -3.95
N LYS A 190 6.73 -8.22 -5.04
CA LYS A 190 7.78 -7.44 -5.71
C LYS A 190 7.24 -6.16 -6.35
N ILE A 191 5.97 -6.16 -6.77
CA ILE A 191 5.28 -5.00 -7.34
C ILE A 191 4.50 -4.29 -6.24
N PHE A 192 3.74 -5.04 -5.44
CA PHE A 192 2.92 -4.44 -4.39
C PHE A 192 3.74 -3.86 -3.23
N GLY A 193 4.87 -4.43 -2.84
CA GLY A 193 5.73 -3.88 -1.78
C GLY A 193 5.04 -3.78 -0.42
N LEU A 194 4.27 -4.80 -0.02
CA LEU A 194 3.54 -4.89 1.26
C LEU A 194 4.34 -5.62 2.36
N GLY A 195 5.56 -6.07 2.06
CA GLY A 195 6.47 -6.67 3.04
C GLY A 195 6.05 -8.06 3.53
N LEU A 196 5.37 -8.82 2.68
CA LEU A 196 4.74 -10.10 3.05
C LEU A 196 5.76 -11.19 3.39
N LYS A 197 7.00 -11.05 2.91
CA LYS A 197 8.14 -11.92 3.30
C LYS A 197 8.33 -12.02 4.81
N ASP A 198 7.93 -10.99 5.55
CA ASP A 198 8.13 -10.93 6.99
C ASP A 198 7.07 -11.69 7.79
N PHE A 199 6.02 -12.15 7.11
CA PHE A 199 4.89 -12.84 7.70
C PHE A 199 4.76 -14.28 7.19
N ILE A 200 5.08 -14.55 5.92
CA ILE A 200 4.96 -15.88 5.31
C ILE A 200 5.75 -16.94 6.08
N ALA A 201 5.05 -18.02 6.46
CA ALA A 201 5.61 -19.15 7.21
C ALA A 201 6.30 -18.75 8.54
N LYS A 202 5.86 -17.64 9.14
CA LYS A 202 6.32 -17.16 10.45
C LYS A 202 5.15 -17.19 11.45
N PRO A 203 4.80 -18.38 12.00
CA PRO A 203 3.70 -18.50 12.94
C PRO A 203 3.94 -17.65 14.19
N ILE A 204 2.85 -17.13 14.76
CA ILE A 204 2.89 -16.32 15.98
C ILE A 204 3.37 -17.20 17.14
N LYS A 205 4.41 -16.75 17.83
CA LYS A 205 4.90 -17.40 19.06
C LYS A 205 4.18 -16.80 20.26
N VAL A 206 3.06 -17.41 20.64
CA VAL A 206 2.29 -16.97 21.82
C VAL A 206 2.97 -17.47 23.10
N PRO A 207 3.33 -16.58 24.05
CA PRO A 207 3.90 -17.00 25.33
C PRO A 207 2.94 -17.89 26.13
N LYS A 208 3.50 -18.81 26.94
CA LYS A 208 2.70 -19.69 27.81
C LYS A 208 1.77 -18.91 28.75
N SER A 209 2.22 -17.75 29.25
CA SER A 209 1.40 -16.86 30.09
C SER A 209 0.13 -16.39 29.38
N VAL A 210 0.24 -16.02 28.10
CA VAL A 210 -0.91 -15.59 27.30
C VAL A 210 -1.84 -16.76 26.98
N LEU A 211 -1.30 -17.94 26.69
CA LEU A 211 -2.10 -19.16 26.50
C LEU A 211 -2.91 -19.53 27.76
N LEU A 212 -2.34 -19.33 28.95
CA LEU A 212 -3.06 -19.52 30.22
C LEU A 212 -4.20 -18.51 30.36
N LEU A 213 -3.95 -17.23 30.09
CA LEU A 213 -4.99 -16.19 30.11
C LEU A 213 -6.13 -16.51 29.13
N VAL A 214 -5.83 -16.98 27.91
CA VAL A 214 -6.86 -17.38 26.93
C VAL A 214 -7.72 -18.52 27.46
N LYS A 215 -7.10 -19.50 28.14
CA LYS A 215 -7.83 -20.62 28.77
C LYS A 215 -8.69 -20.16 29.94
N GLU A 216 -8.17 -19.27 30.80
CA GLU A 216 -8.94 -18.67 31.91
C GLU A 216 -10.12 -17.85 31.39
N ARG A 217 -9.92 -17.08 30.32
CA ARG A 217 -10.99 -16.35 29.64
C ARG A 217 -12.09 -17.28 29.12
N GLU A 218 -11.72 -18.41 28.52
CA GLU A 218 -12.70 -19.41 28.07
C GLU A 218 -13.54 -19.94 29.23
N GLN A 219 -12.89 -20.27 30.35
CA GLN A 219 -13.58 -20.73 31.55
C GLN A 219 -14.56 -19.70 32.10
N ALA A 220 -14.15 -18.42 32.16
CA ALA A 220 -15.01 -17.31 32.58
C ALA A 220 -16.23 -17.17 31.65
N ARG A 221 -16.04 -17.26 30.33
CA ARG A 221 -17.14 -17.23 29.36
C ARG A 221 -18.10 -18.39 29.51
N VAL A 222 -17.60 -19.62 29.68
CA VAL A 222 -18.43 -20.81 29.91
C VAL A 222 -19.23 -20.67 31.21
N ALA A 223 -18.63 -20.08 32.25
CA ALA A 223 -19.30 -19.75 33.51
C ALA A 223 -20.25 -18.53 33.41
N ARG A 224 -20.33 -17.88 32.24
CA ARG A 224 -21.08 -16.62 31.99
C ARG A 224 -20.63 -15.44 32.84
N ASP A 225 -19.39 -15.46 33.32
CA ASP A 225 -18.73 -14.33 33.97
C ASP A 225 -18.09 -13.44 32.91
N PHE A 226 -18.90 -12.57 32.31
CA PHE A 226 -18.46 -11.68 31.24
C PHE A 226 -17.55 -10.56 31.74
N VAL A 227 -17.66 -10.17 33.01
CA VAL A 227 -16.81 -9.14 33.62
C VAL A 227 -15.38 -9.66 33.72
N LEU A 228 -15.20 -10.85 34.30
CA LEU A 228 -13.89 -11.49 34.40
C LEU A 228 -13.30 -11.79 33.01
N ALA A 229 -14.12 -12.23 32.05
CA ALA A 229 -13.67 -12.47 30.68
C ALA A 229 -13.12 -11.20 30.01
N ASP A 230 -13.72 -10.04 30.28
CA ASP A 230 -13.27 -8.75 29.75
C ASP A 230 -12.01 -8.23 30.46
N GLU A 231 -11.88 -8.43 31.77
CA GLU A 231 -10.63 -8.13 32.49
C GLU A 231 -9.46 -8.94 31.94
N ILE A 232 -9.68 -10.24 31.67
CA ILE A 232 -8.65 -11.11 31.09
C ILE A 232 -8.33 -10.70 29.65
N ARG A 233 -9.32 -10.29 28.86
CA ARG A 233 -9.11 -9.75 27.51
C ARG A 233 -8.15 -8.55 27.53
N LEU A 234 -8.36 -7.60 28.45
CA LEU A 234 -7.46 -6.45 28.61
C LEU A 234 -6.04 -6.88 29.02
N LYS A 235 -5.88 -7.91 29.86
CA LYS A 235 -4.56 -8.46 30.20
C LYS A 235 -3.86 -9.06 28.97
N ILE A 236 -4.60 -9.75 28.10
CA ILE A 236 -4.07 -10.31 26.83
C ILE A 236 -3.64 -9.15 25.89
N GLU A 237 -4.47 -8.11 25.79
CA GLU A 237 -4.17 -6.90 24.99
C GLU A 237 -2.93 -6.14 25.48
N ASN A 238 -2.78 -6.02 26.81
CA ASN A 238 -1.61 -5.40 27.42
C ASN A 238 -0.34 -6.25 27.22
N ALA A 239 -0.49 -7.57 27.03
CA ALA A 239 0.61 -8.45 26.65
C ALA A 239 0.93 -8.41 25.14
N GLY A 240 0.25 -7.57 24.36
CA GLY A 240 0.50 -7.39 22.93
C GLY A 240 -0.24 -8.37 22.03
N PHE A 241 -1.31 -9.02 22.52
CA PHE A 241 -2.11 -9.96 21.74
C PHE A 241 -3.59 -9.58 21.75
N VAL A 242 -4.31 -9.97 20.71
CA VAL A 242 -5.77 -9.83 20.63
C VAL A 242 -6.36 -11.22 20.49
N VAL A 243 -7.49 -11.47 21.15
CA VAL A 243 -8.22 -12.73 21.04
C VAL A 243 -9.56 -12.51 20.35
N GLU A 244 -9.82 -13.30 19.32
CA GLU A 244 -11.06 -13.27 18.55
C GLU A 244 -11.79 -14.60 18.70
N ASP A 245 -13.08 -14.54 19.02
CA ASP A 245 -13.92 -15.73 19.12
C ASP A 245 -14.36 -16.17 17.71
N SER A 246 -14.20 -17.44 17.38
CA SER A 246 -14.62 -18.05 16.11
C SER A 246 -15.48 -19.30 16.36
N LYS A 247 -16.13 -19.81 15.32
CA LYS A 247 -16.90 -21.08 15.40
C LYS A 247 -16.05 -22.27 15.84
N ASN A 248 -14.72 -22.21 15.64
CA ASN A 248 -13.78 -23.29 15.95
C ASN A 248 -12.96 -23.01 17.24
N GLY A 249 -13.37 -22.02 18.05
CA GLY A 249 -12.68 -21.62 19.28
C GLY A 249 -12.07 -20.22 19.20
N GLN A 250 -11.11 -19.93 20.10
CA GLN A 250 -10.46 -18.62 20.19
C GLN A 250 -9.21 -18.56 19.27
N ASN A 251 -9.13 -17.53 18.43
CA ASN A 251 -7.96 -17.23 17.60
C ASN A 251 -7.14 -16.11 18.24
N ILE A 252 -5.81 -16.25 18.26
CA ILE A 252 -4.89 -15.30 18.89
C ILE A 252 -4.12 -14.58 17.78
N LYS A 253 -4.15 -13.25 17.80
CA LYS A 253 -3.41 -12.36 16.89
C LYS A 253 -2.44 -11.49 17.68
N GLU A 254 -1.42 -10.98 17.01
CA GLU A 254 -0.61 -9.89 17.56
C GLU A 254 -1.44 -8.59 17.53
N LYS A 255 -1.35 -7.80 18.59
CA LYS A 255 -1.87 -6.43 18.61
C LYS A 255 -0.99 -5.58 17.70
N ARG A 256 -1.59 -4.96 16.68
CA ARG A 256 -0.93 -4.08 15.71
C ARG A 256 -1.64 -2.74 15.68
#